data_AF-A0A933YVB1-F1
#
_entry.id   AF-A0A933YVB1-F1
#
_cell.length_a   1.000
_cell.length_b   1.000
_cell.length_c   1.000
_cell.angle_alpha   90.00
_cell.angle_beta   90.00
_cell.angle_gamma   90.00
#
_symmetry.space_group_name_H-M   'P 1'
#
loop_
_entity.id
_entity.type
_entity.pdbx_description
1 polymer ?
#
loop_
_entity_poly.entity_id
_entity_poly.type
_entity_poly.pdbx_seq_one_letter_code
_entity_poly.pdbx_strand_id
1 'polypeptide(L)'
;MKRMVTMLKTLCTAALFVGLLAVYAAAADPKPVLTNADCVKCHSAAPEAIAANGGAHKTSVSCQDCHNGHPPTDKKIIPACSQCHSGKPHYNLSGCLRCHNNPHTPKIIKLANNITDECLTCHTQQIVKLKQVKSKHTNLACSFCHNVHGKIPLCTQCHKPHSAEMTAAECKRCHQAHMPTAVTYASDTPNKMCSSCHKKAFDLHSKTDTKHKNVACVTCHKEKHKTVPACQSCHGSPHPAGMLARFTKCGDCHNIAHDLNRWDVGTLKAADKDAPIPVPKKGSKKK
;
A
#
# COMPACT_ATOMS: atom_id res chain seq x y z
N MET A 1 -55.50 -10.84 118.78
CA MET A 1 -54.99 -12.22 118.91
C MET A 1 -55.06 -12.90 117.54
N LYS A 2 -53.96 -13.56 117.13
CA LYS A 2 -53.65 -14.18 115.81
C LYS A 2 -53.30 -13.18 114.69
N ARG A 3 -52.07 -12.63 114.63
CA ARG A 3 -50.78 -13.22 114.16
C ARG A 3 -50.92 -13.80 112.74
N MET A 4 -50.40 -13.09 111.74
CA MET A 4 -49.07 -13.29 111.13
C MET A 4 -49.10 -14.37 110.04
N VAL A 5 -48.37 -14.09 108.97
CA VAL A 5 -47.99 -15.00 107.87
C VAL A 5 -49.08 -15.19 106.81
N THR A 6 -48.99 -14.46 105.71
CA THR A 6 -48.50 -15.04 104.43
C THR A 6 -48.17 -13.87 103.51
N MET A 7 -46.93 -13.42 103.67
CA MET A 7 -46.24 -12.53 102.74
C MET A 7 -46.02 -13.29 101.42
N LEU A 8 -45.97 -12.54 100.33
CA LEU A 8 -44.99 -12.76 99.25
C LEU A 8 -45.21 -14.02 98.38
N LYS A 9 -45.89 -13.84 97.24
CA LYS A 9 -45.64 -14.51 95.92
C LYS A 9 -46.94 -14.56 95.12
N THR A 10 -47.23 -13.55 94.31
CA THR A 10 -47.99 -13.65 93.03
C THR A 10 -48.20 -12.27 92.36
N LEU A 11 -47.26 -11.35 92.53
CA LEU A 11 -47.20 -10.10 91.74
C LEU A 11 -45.80 -9.97 91.12
N CYS A 12 -45.44 -10.88 90.20
CA CYS A 12 -44.21 -10.73 89.41
C CYS A 12 -44.12 -11.62 88.15
N THR A 13 -45.25 -12.05 87.57
CA THR A 13 -45.23 -12.92 86.36
C THR A 13 -46.21 -12.44 85.29
N ALA A 14 -46.25 -11.14 85.02
CA ALA A 14 -47.02 -10.58 83.90
C ALA A 14 -46.33 -9.35 83.26
N ALA A 15 -45.01 -9.22 83.40
CA ALA A 15 -44.23 -8.08 82.87
C ALA A 15 -42.87 -8.51 82.27
N LEU A 16 -42.76 -9.73 81.76
CA LEU A 16 -41.48 -10.30 81.30
C LEU A 16 -41.62 -11.17 80.04
N PHE A 17 -42.56 -10.85 79.15
CA PHE A 17 -42.73 -11.54 77.85
C PHE A 17 -43.12 -10.62 76.68
N VAL A 18 -42.74 -9.33 76.73
CA VAL A 18 -43.00 -8.36 75.62
C VAL A 18 -41.71 -7.74 75.07
N GLY A 19 -40.54 -8.13 75.56
CA GLY A 19 -39.27 -7.53 75.14
C GLY A 19 -38.30 -8.54 74.54
N LEU A 20 -38.63 -9.20 73.42
CA LEU A 20 -37.61 -9.84 72.56
C LEU A 20 -38.14 -10.26 71.18
N LEU A 21 -38.87 -9.39 70.47
CA LEU A 21 -38.89 -9.45 69.00
C LEU A 21 -37.87 -8.44 68.50
N ALA A 22 -36.59 -8.74 68.77
CA ALA A 22 -35.51 -8.17 67.98
C ALA A 22 -35.75 -8.65 66.55
N VAL A 23 -36.25 -7.75 65.71
CA VAL A 23 -36.28 -7.93 64.27
C VAL A 23 -34.83 -8.13 63.84
N TYR A 24 -34.41 -9.38 63.74
CA TYR A 24 -33.23 -9.76 62.98
C TYR A 24 -33.56 -9.43 61.53
N ALA A 25 -33.36 -8.17 61.15
CA ALA A 25 -33.13 -7.83 59.77
C ALA A 25 -31.83 -8.54 59.40
N ALA A 26 -31.93 -9.79 58.93
CA ALA A 26 -30.83 -10.46 58.28
C ALA A 26 -30.42 -9.54 57.12
N ALA A 27 -29.29 -8.84 57.29
CA ALA A 27 -28.67 -8.13 56.19
C ALA A 27 -28.49 -9.16 55.09
N ALA A 28 -29.14 -8.95 53.95
CA ALA A 28 -28.96 -9.82 52.80
C ALA A 28 -27.46 -9.92 52.51
N ASP A 29 -26.94 -11.15 52.46
CA ASP A 29 -25.53 -11.37 52.14
C ASP A 29 -25.19 -10.63 50.84
N PRO A 30 -24.06 -9.90 50.79
CA PRO A 30 -23.66 -9.21 49.58
C PRO A 30 -23.55 -10.25 48.46
N LYS A 31 -24.25 -9.99 47.36
CA LYS A 31 -24.19 -10.86 46.18
C LYS A 31 -22.72 -10.98 45.75
N PRO A 32 -22.22 -12.19 45.47
CA PRO A 32 -20.85 -12.37 45.04
C PRO A 32 -20.57 -11.52 43.79
N VAL A 33 -19.52 -10.71 43.85
CA VAL A 33 -19.08 -9.83 42.76
C VAL A 33 -18.05 -10.58 41.93
N LEU A 34 -18.22 -10.57 40.61
CA LEU A 34 -17.28 -11.20 39.68
C LEU A 34 -15.91 -10.51 39.76
N THR A 35 -14.84 -11.29 39.80
CA THR A 35 -13.46 -10.76 39.74
C THR A 35 -12.74 -11.24 38.48
N ASN A 36 -11.62 -10.60 38.13
CA ASN A 36 -10.80 -11.02 36.99
C ASN A 36 -10.30 -12.48 37.12
N ALA A 37 -10.11 -12.98 38.34
CA ALA A 37 -9.71 -14.36 38.60
C ALA A 37 -10.81 -15.38 38.28
N ASP A 38 -12.08 -14.95 38.23
CA ASP A 38 -13.21 -15.81 37.93
C ASP A 38 -13.39 -16.01 36.42
N CYS A 39 -12.95 -15.06 35.58
CA CYS A 39 -13.15 -15.11 34.14
C CYS A 39 -12.59 -16.39 33.50
N VAL A 40 -11.40 -16.83 33.92
CA VAL A 40 -10.73 -18.02 33.36
C VAL A 40 -11.45 -19.33 33.70
N LYS A 41 -12.28 -19.36 34.76
CA LYS A 41 -13.06 -20.54 35.15
C LYS A 41 -14.08 -20.95 34.07
N CYS A 42 -14.53 -19.98 33.26
CA CYS A 42 -15.49 -20.21 32.16
C CYS A 42 -14.94 -19.83 30.77
N HIS A 43 -14.01 -18.87 30.69
CA HIS A 43 -13.42 -18.40 29.45
C HIS A 43 -11.91 -18.70 29.45
N SER A 44 -11.50 -19.94 29.20
CA SER A 44 -10.07 -20.31 29.16
C SER A 44 -9.34 -19.79 27.91
N ALA A 45 -10.02 -19.79 26.76
CA ALA A 45 -9.41 -19.44 25.48
C ALA A 45 -8.95 -17.97 25.38
N ALA A 46 -9.67 -17.03 26.01
CA ALA A 46 -9.33 -15.60 25.93
C ALA A 46 -8.05 -15.25 26.71
N PRO A 47 -7.89 -15.64 27.99
CA PRO A 47 -6.63 -15.54 28.73
C PRO A 47 -5.45 -16.21 28.00
N GLU A 48 -5.63 -17.40 27.44
CA GLU A 48 -4.59 -18.09 26.66
C GLU A 48 -4.16 -17.27 25.44
N ALA A 49 -5.14 -16.75 24.69
CA ALA A 49 -4.87 -15.90 23.53
C ALA A 49 -4.15 -14.59 23.90
N ILE A 50 -4.54 -13.95 25.01
CA ILE A 50 -3.88 -12.75 25.53
C ILE A 50 -2.45 -13.08 25.99
N ALA A 51 -2.27 -14.20 26.69
CA ALA A 51 -0.96 -14.63 27.17
C ALA A 51 0.03 -14.84 26.03
N ALA A 52 -0.45 -15.44 24.92
CA ALA A 52 0.34 -15.71 23.73
C ALA A 52 0.56 -14.45 22.85
N ASN A 53 -0.49 -13.64 22.63
CA ASN A 53 -0.51 -12.62 21.57
C ASN A 53 -1.23 -11.29 21.93
N GLY A 54 -1.49 -11.04 23.22
CA GLY A 54 -2.24 -9.87 23.69
C GLY A 54 -1.50 -8.53 23.55
N GLY A 55 -0.18 -8.55 23.38
CA GLY A 55 0.62 -7.33 23.33
C GLY A 55 0.42 -6.49 24.58
N ALA A 56 0.10 -5.19 24.43
CA ALA A 56 -0.16 -4.29 25.55
C ALA A 56 -1.40 -4.71 26.37
N HIS A 57 -2.36 -5.43 25.78
CA HIS A 57 -3.54 -5.89 26.53
C HIS A 57 -3.20 -6.93 27.59
N LYS A 58 -2.01 -7.54 27.53
CA LYS A 58 -1.54 -8.48 28.56
C LYS A 58 -1.19 -7.78 29.88
N THR A 59 -0.82 -6.51 29.83
CA THR A 59 -0.24 -5.80 30.99
C THR A 59 -0.92 -4.49 31.33
N SER A 60 -1.60 -3.86 30.37
CA SER A 60 -2.14 -2.51 30.52
C SER A 60 -3.65 -2.47 30.80
N VAL A 61 -4.33 -3.61 30.69
CA VAL A 61 -5.75 -3.77 30.96
C VAL A 61 -6.00 -5.16 31.57
N SER A 62 -7.09 -5.28 32.29
CA SER A 62 -7.64 -6.53 32.84
C SER A 62 -8.94 -6.90 32.09
N CYS A 63 -9.52 -8.06 32.40
CA CYS A 63 -10.75 -8.53 31.75
C CYS A 63 -11.90 -7.52 31.96
N GLN A 64 -12.05 -7.01 33.17
CA GLN A 64 -13.11 -6.08 33.54
C GLN A 64 -12.91 -4.67 32.99
N ASP A 65 -11.68 -4.24 32.64
CA ASP A 65 -11.46 -2.94 32.00
C ASP A 65 -12.03 -2.89 30.56
N CYS A 66 -12.25 -4.06 29.96
CA CYS A 66 -12.88 -4.22 28.65
C CYS A 66 -14.28 -4.87 28.75
N HIS A 67 -14.59 -5.60 29.81
CA HIS A 67 -15.89 -6.23 30.03
C HIS A 67 -16.56 -5.63 31.27
N ASN A 68 -17.19 -4.47 31.09
CA ASN A 68 -17.82 -3.67 32.15
C ASN A 68 -19.17 -4.25 32.65
N GLY A 69 -19.40 -5.54 32.43
CA GLY A 69 -20.63 -6.24 32.77
C GLY A 69 -20.59 -7.68 32.25
N HIS A 70 -21.62 -8.46 32.56
CA HIS A 70 -21.70 -9.86 32.15
C HIS A 70 -23.12 -10.24 31.71
N PRO A 71 -23.28 -10.97 30.59
CA PRO A 71 -24.58 -11.49 30.16
C PRO A 71 -25.16 -12.50 31.17
N PRO A 72 -26.49 -12.59 31.32
CA PRO A 72 -27.52 -11.89 30.56
C PRO A 72 -27.82 -10.46 31.04
N THR A 73 -27.32 -10.06 32.22
CA THR A 73 -27.60 -8.75 32.84
C THR A 73 -27.18 -7.60 31.93
N ASP A 74 -25.94 -7.66 31.43
CA ASP A 74 -25.41 -6.67 30.51
C ASP A 74 -25.00 -7.31 29.20
N LYS A 75 -25.56 -6.82 28.08
CA LYS A 75 -25.26 -7.33 26.74
C LYS A 75 -24.22 -6.50 25.98
N LYS A 76 -24.08 -5.22 26.33
CA LYS A 76 -23.14 -4.28 25.72
C LYS A 76 -21.99 -3.98 26.69
N ILE A 77 -21.16 -4.99 26.88
CA ILE A 77 -20.13 -5.00 27.93
C ILE A 77 -18.79 -4.44 27.44
N ILE A 78 -18.57 -4.40 26.13
CA ILE A 78 -17.32 -3.97 25.49
C ILE A 78 -17.37 -2.46 25.19
N PRO A 79 -16.46 -1.64 25.76
CA PRO A 79 -16.40 -0.21 25.46
C PRO A 79 -15.90 0.07 24.04
N ALA A 80 -16.08 1.31 23.59
CA ALA A 80 -15.52 1.74 22.31
C ALA A 80 -13.98 1.74 22.37
N CYS A 81 -13.32 1.21 21.33
CA CYS A 81 -11.85 1.15 21.27
C CYS A 81 -11.18 2.52 21.44
N SER A 82 -11.85 3.59 20.99
CA SER A 82 -11.37 4.97 21.08
C SER A 82 -11.30 5.53 22.50
N GLN A 83 -11.89 4.86 23.50
CA GLN A 83 -11.75 5.26 24.90
C GLN A 83 -10.30 5.09 25.41
N CYS A 84 -9.56 4.12 24.85
CA CYS A 84 -8.17 3.85 25.21
C CYS A 84 -7.19 4.07 24.05
N HIS A 85 -7.61 3.87 22.79
CA HIS A 85 -6.77 4.05 21.62
C HIS A 85 -6.96 5.45 21.00
N SER A 86 -5.91 6.28 21.02
CA SER A 86 -5.95 7.65 20.52
C SER A 86 -4.57 8.15 20.05
N GLY A 87 -4.52 9.37 19.50
CA GLY A 87 -3.26 10.09 19.22
C GLY A 87 -2.65 9.85 17.84
N LYS A 88 -3.28 9.07 16.96
CA LYS A 88 -2.86 8.89 15.55
C LYS A 88 -4.08 8.84 14.63
N PRO A 89 -3.95 9.27 13.35
CA PRO A 89 -5.06 9.19 12.38
C PRO A 89 -5.69 7.81 12.26
N HIS A 90 -4.89 6.75 12.41
CA HIS A 90 -5.37 5.36 12.42
C HIS A 90 -6.42 5.09 13.49
N TYR A 91 -6.29 5.67 14.69
CA TYR A 91 -7.24 5.44 15.79
C TYR A 91 -8.56 6.22 15.62
N ASN A 92 -8.63 7.14 14.65
CA ASN A 92 -9.86 7.85 14.31
C ASN A 92 -10.72 7.06 13.31
N LEU A 93 -10.25 5.91 12.83
CA LEU A 93 -11.00 5.06 11.92
C LEU A 93 -12.18 4.38 12.63
N SER A 94 -13.31 4.30 11.93
CA SER A 94 -14.42 3.41 12.32
C SER A 94 -14.17 1.97 11.86
N GLY A 95 -14.78 0.99 12.53
CA GLY A 95 -14.74 -0.40 12.07
C GLY A 95 -13.41 -1.11 12.34
N CYS A 96 -12.82 -0.90 13.52
CA CYS A 96 -11.53 -1.49 13.92
C CYS A 96 -11.45 -3.01 13.69
N LEU A 97 -12.57 -3.72 13.92
CA LEU A 97 -12.70 -5.17 13.77
C LEU A 97 -12.63 -5.66 12.31
N ARG A 98 -12.63 -4.76 11.32
CA ARG A 98 -12.39 -5.12 9.91
C ARG A 98 -10.96 -5.62 9.69
N CYS A 99 -10.03 -5.26 10.57
CA CYS A 99 -8.65 -5.75 10.55
C CYS A 99 -8.29 -6.41 11.88
N HIS A 100 -8.66 -5.78 13.00
CA HIS A 100 -8.41 -6.29 14.35
C HIS A 100 -9.53 -7.24 14.78
N ASN A 101 -9.69 -8.38 14.10
CA ASN A 101 -10.85 -9.25 14.28
C ASN A 101 -10.97 -9.84 15.70
N ASN A 102 -9.89 -9.83 16.48
CA ASN A 102 -9.87 -10.31 17.85
C ASN A 102 -9.12 -9.32 18.78
N PRO A 103 -9.84 -8.60 19.67
CA PRO A 103 -9.22 -7.68 20.64
C PRO A 103 -8.27 -8.36 21.64
N HIS A 104 -8.40 -9.68 21.85
CA HIS A 104 -7.49 -10.45 22.70
C HIS A 104 -6.14 -10.72 22.02
N THR A 105 -6.05 -10.59 20.70
CA THR A 105 -4.81 -10.74 19.92
C THR A 105 -4.65 -9.56 18.96
N PRO A 106 -4.53 -8.33 19.46
CA PRO A 106 -4.73 -7.12 18.66
C PRO A 106 -3.73 -6.96 17.50
N LYS A 107 -2.55 -7.60 17.57
CA LYS A 107 -1.55 -7.56 16.50
C LYS A 107 -1.70 -8.67 15.46
N ILE A 108 -2.51 -9.70 15.74
CA ILE A 108 -2.86 -10.73 14.78
C ILE A 108 -4.10 -10.27 14.02
N ILE A 109 -3.86 -9.66 12.87
CA ILE A 109 -4.91 -9.05 12.05
C ILE A 109 -5.17 -9.84 10.78
N LYS A 110 -6.41 -9.80 10.30
CA LYS A 110 -6.78 -10.23 8.95
C LYS A 110 -7.44 -9.06 8.26
N LEU A 111 -6.82 -8.60 7.17
CA LEU A 111 -7.36 -7.47 6.43
C LEU A 111 -8.67 -7.86 5.76
N ALA A 112 -9.72 -7.07 5.97
CA ALA A 112 -10.92 -7.16 5.16
C ALA A 112 -10.62 -6.82 3.70
N ASN A 113 -11.50 -7.27 2.81
CA ASN A 113 -11.50 -6.84 1.42
C ASN A 113 -11.97 -5.38 1.28
N ASN A 114 -11.61 -4.77 0.15
CA ASN A 114 -12.00 -3.42 -0.23
C ASN A 114 -11.69 -2.38 0.86
N ILE A 115 -10.44 -2.37 1.35
CA ILE A 115 -9.92 -1.32 2.24
C ILE A 115 -8.90 -0.46 1.50
N THR A 116 -9.05 0.86 1.67
CA THR A 116 -8.13 1.88 1.13
C THR A 116 -7.90 2.91 2.19
N ASP A 117 -8.97 3.53 2.71
CA ASP A 117 -8.88 4.64 3.66
C ASP A 117 -8.11 4.27 4.92
N GLU A 118 -8.28 3.03 5.41
CA GLU A 118 -7.52 2.52 6.54
C GLU A 118 -6.01 2.45 6.27
N CYS A 119 -5.62 2.12 5.05
CA CYS A 119 -4.21 2.07 4.66
C CYS A 119 -3.62 3.48 4.58
N LEU A 120 -4.42 4.46 4.15
CA LEU A 120 -4.00 5.84 3.92
C LEU A 120 -3.73 6.61 5.22
N THR A 121 -4.14 6.10 6.39
CA THR A 121 -3.75 6.71 7.67
C THR A 121 -2.25 6.66 7.93
N CYS A 122 -1.52 5.76 7.24
CA CYS A 122 -0.07 5.63 7.33
C CYS A 122 0.61 5.69 5.94
N HIS A 123 -0.04 5.23 4.87
CA HIS A 123 0.54 5.12 3.52
C HIS A 123 0.06 6.22 2.56
N THR A 124 0.19 7.48 2.97
CA THR A 124 -0.34 8.65 2.25
C THR A 124 0.27 8.85 0.85
N GLN A 125 1.56 8.56 0.66
CA GLN A 125 2.22 8.82 -0.62
C GLN A 125 1.81 7.86 -1.74
N GLN A 126 1.30 6.67 -1.40
CA GLN A 126 1.01 5.65 -2.42
C GLN A 126 -0.23 6.00 -3.23
N ILE A 127 -1.24 6.60 -2.61
CA ILE A 127 -2.43 7.07 -3.32
C ILE A 127 -2.12 8.27 -4.22
N VAL A 128 -1.21 9.15 -3.81
CA VAL A 128 -0.76 10.28 -4.64
C VAL A 128 -0.17 9.76 -5.95
N LYS A 129 0.72 8.77 -5.86
CA LYS A 129 1.33 8.10 -7.00
C LYS A 129 0.31 7.46 -7.95
N LEU A 130 -0.62 6.66 -7.41
CA LEU A 130 -1.68 6.02 -8.21
C LEU A 130 -2.62 7.02 -8.90
N LYS A 131 -2.88 8.17 -8.27
CA LYS A 131 -3.73 9.23 -8.83
C LYS A 131 -2.99 10.05 -9.90
N GLN A 132 -1.70 10.32 -9.70
CA GLN A 132 -0.87 11.07 -10.66
C GLN A 132 -0.60 10.26 -11.93
N VAL A 133 -0.28 8.97 -11.79
CA VAL A 133 -0.02 8.08 -12.92
C VAL A 133 -1.14 7.06 -13.02
N LYS A 134 -2.23 7.49 -13.65
CA LYS A 134 -3.43 6.67 -13.80
C LYS A 134 -3.13 5.38 -14.58
N SER A 135 -3.62 4.28 -14.06
CA SER A 135 -3.59 2.96 -14.71
C SER A 135 -4.81 2.15 -14.26
N LYS A 136 -4.92 0.90 -14.74
CA LYS A 136 -5.98 -0.02 -14.24
C LYS A 136 -5.91 -0.25 -12.73
N HIS A 137 -4.74 -0.11 -12.12
CA HIS A 137 -4.56 -0.26 -10.67
C HIS A 137 -5.17 0.90 -9.87
N THR A 138 -5.37 2.07 -10.46
CA THR A 138 -5.92 3.25 -9.77
C THR A 138 -7.34 3.00 -9.24
N ASN A 139 -8.07 2.07 -9.86
CA ASN A 139 -9.44 1.72 -9.48
C ASN A 139 -9.53 0.54 -8.50
N LEU A 140 -8.39 -0.03 -8.09
CA LEU A 140 -8.35 -1.16 -7.16
C LEU A 140 -8.14 -0.65 -5.74
N ALA A 141 -8.83 -1.27 -4.78
CA ALA A 141 -8.56 -1.03 -3.37
C ALA A 141 -7.16 -1.53 -3.00
N CYS A 142 -6.54 -0.91 -1.99
CA CYS A 142 -5.20 -1.29 -1.54
C CYS A 142 -5.11 -2.78 -1.17
N SER A 143 -6.15 -3.31 -0.51
CA SER A 143 -6.22 -4.72 -0.12
C SER A 143 -6.33 -5.72 -1.25
N PHE A 144 -6.66 -5.27 -2.47
CA PHE A 144 -6.72 -6.17 -3.63
C PHE A 144 -5.36 -6.80 -3.89
N CYS A 145 -4.30 -6.00 -3.80
CA CYS A 145 -2.92 -6.48 -3.93
C CYS A 145 -2.31 -6.79 -2.55
N HIS A 146 -2.57 -5.96 -1.54
CA HIS A 146 -2.02 -6.10 -0.19
C HIS A 146 -3.00 -6.83 0.75
N ASN A 147 -3.08 -8.14 0.61
CA ASN A 147 -3.95 -8.97 1.45
C ASN A 147 -3.37 -9.33 2.82
N VAL A 148 -2.08 -9.08 3.04
CA VAL A 148 -1.39 -9.28 4.32
C VAL A 148 -0.65 -7.99 4.65
N HIS A 149 -0.91 -7.44 5.83
CA HIS A 149 -0.27 -6.21 6.26
C HIS A 149 1.25 -6.38 6.34
N GLY A 150 2.00 -5.41 5.80
CA GLY A 150 3.47 -5.46 5.71
C GLY A 150 4.02 -6.35 4.59
N LYS A 151 3.20 -7.15 3.90
CA LYS A 151 3.64 -7.96 2.76
C LYS A 151 3.55 -7.15 1.46
N ILE A 152 4.65 -7.15 0.72
CA ILE A 152 4.71 -6.60 -0.64
C ILE A 152 4.39 -7.74 -1.63
N PRO A 153 3.29 -7.66 -2.39
CA PRO A 153 2.95 -8.67 -3.38
C PRO A 153 3.93 -8.65 -4.56
N LEU A 154 4.05 -9.79 -5.25
CA LEU A 154 4.82 -9.88 -6.48
C LEU A 154 3.94 -9.47 -7.66
N CYS A 155 4.49 -8.67 -8.58
CA CYS A 155 3.81 -8.29 -9.82
C CYS A 155 3.38 -9.53 -10.62
N THR A 156 4.17 -10.60 -10.55
CA THR A 156 3.97 -11.86 -11.26
C THR A 156 2.80 -12.71 -10.74
N GLN A 157 2.15 -12.30 -9.65
CA GLN A 157 0.88 -12.90 -9.24
C GLN A 157 -0.23 -12.67 -10.28
N CYS A 158 -0.11 -11.61 -11.10
CA CYS A 158 -1.08 -11.30 -12.15
C CYS A 158 -0.45 -10.97 -13.50
N HIS A 159 0.79 -10.47 -13.54
CA HIS A 159 1.46 -10.04 -14.77
C HIS A 159 2.49 -11.04 -15.27
N LYS A 160 2.48 -11.30 -16.58
CA LYS A 160 3.54 -12.07 -17.23
C LYS A 160 4.77 -11.19 -17.52
N PRO A 161 5.98 -11.72 -17.42
CA PRO A 161 7.19 -11.03 -17.87
C PRO A 161 7.15 -10.69 -19.38
N HIS A 162 7.89 -9.66 -19.78
CA HIS A 162 8.02 -9.23 -21.18
C HIS A 162 9.02 -10.07 -22.00
N SER A 163 9.82 -10.93 -21.34
CA SER A 163 10.68 -11.92 -21.99
C SER A 163 10.85 -13.14 -21.08
N ALA A 164 11.30 -14.26 -21.64
CA ALA A 164 11.47 -15.51 -20.90
C ALA A 164 12.54 -15.41 -19.80
N GLU A 165 13.54 -14.56 -20.00
CA GLU A 165 14.66 -14.38 -19.08
C GLU A 165 14.34 -13.37 -17.96
N MET A 166 13.27 -12.59 -18.08
CA MET A 166 12.95 -11.53 -17.12
C MET A 166 12.23 -12.10 -15.90
N THR A 167 12.85 -11.94 -14.74
CA THR A 167 12.36 -12.35 -13.43
C THR A 167 11.50 -11.27 -12.77
N ALA A 168 10.77 -11.65 -11.72
CA ALA A 168 9.96 -10.71 -10.93
C ALA A 168 10.78 -9.58 -10.29
N ALA A 169 12.07 -9.82 -10.00
CA ALA A 169 12.97 -8.83 -9.42
C ALA A 169 13.27 -7.70 -10.42
N GLU A 170 13.38 -8.04 -11.70
CA GLU A 170 13.73 -7.09 -12.76
C GLU A 170 12.58 -6.17 -13.15
N CYS A 171 11.32 -6.53 -12.83
CA CYS A 171 10.17 -5.67 -13.10
C CYS A 171 10.36 -4.25 -12.53
N LYS A 172 10.97 -4.15 -11.35
CA LYS A 172 11.19 -2.87 -10.64
C LYS A 172 12.30 -2.01 -11.25
N ARG A 173 13.13 -2.57 -12.15
CA ARG A 173 14.11 -1.79 -12.91
C ARG A 173 13.42 -0.82 -13.86
N CYS A 174 12.23 -1.21 -14.36
CA CYS A 174 11.48 -0.45 -15.34
C CYS A 174 10.18 0.15 -14.79
N HIS A 175 9.47 -0.60 -13.96
CA HIS A 175 8.15 -0.24 -13.45
C HIS A 175 8.21 0.08 -11.96
N GLN A 176 7.67 1.23 -11.57
CA GLN A 176 7.50 1.55 -10.17
C GLN A 176 6.16 1.03 -9.64
N ALA A 177 6.16 0.43 -8.45
CA ALA A 177 4.92 0.17 -7.73
C ALA A 177 4.11 1.47 -7.56
N HIS A 178 2.78 1.38 -7.68
CA HIS A 178 1.85 2.52 -7.66
C HIS A 178 1.99 3.51 -8.84
N MET A 179 2.94 3.32 -9.77
CA MET A 179 3.08 4.10 -11.02
C MET A 179 3.56 3.21 -12.18
N PRO A 180 2.95 2.03 -12.43
CA PRO A 180 3.55 1.02 -13.29
C PRO A 180 3.72 1.46 -14.75
N THR A 181 2.98 2.47 -15.22
CA THR A 181 3.09 2.99 -16.59
C THR A 181 4.13 4.10 -16.76
N ALA A 182 4.63 4.66 -15.66
CA ALA A 182 5.74 5.61 -15.68
C ALA A 182 7.07 4.84 -15.75
N VAL A 183 7.39 4.36 -16.96
CA VAL A 183 8.61 3.58 -17.18
C VAL A 183 9.85 4.44 -16.97
N THR A 184 10.73 3.97 -16.09
CA THR A 184 12.06 4.53 -15.83
C THR A 184 13.12 3.47 -16.10
N TYR A 185 14.39 3.81 -16.11
CA TYR A 185 15.47 2.83 -16.16
C TYR A 185 16.77 3.47 -15.68
N ALA A 186 17.66 2.66 -15.13
CA ALA A 186 18.98 3.12 -14.72
C ALA A 186 19.92 3.26 -15.94
N SER A 187 20.95 4.10 -15.80
CA SER A 187 21.95 4.34 -16.85
C SER A 187 22.81 3.11 -17.18
N ASP A 188 22.76 2.07 -16.35
CA ASP A 188 23.44 0.78 -16.56
C ASP A 188 22.56 -0.26 -17.28
N THR A 189 21.36 0.12 -17.71
CA THR A 189 20.39 -0.85 -18.27
C THR A 189 20.87 -1.40 -19.62
N PRO A 190 21.07 -2.73 -19.74
CA PRO A 190 21.53 -3.35 -20.98
C PRO A 190 20.51 -3.25 -22.12
N ASN A 191 21.00 -3.11 -23.36
CA ASN A 191 20.16 -3.04 -24.56
C ASN A 191 19.21 -4.25 -24.70
N LYS A 192 19.63 -5.43 -24.24
CA LYS A 192 18.81 -6.65 -24.26
C LYS A 192 17.50 -6.48 -23.46
N MET A 193 17.51 -5.74 -22.35
CA MET A 193 16.26 -5.46 -21.59
C MET A 193 15.29 -4.58 -22.39
N CYS A 194 15.82 -3.65 -23.21
CA CYS A 194 15.00 -2.83 -24.08
C CYS A 194 14.34 -3.67 -25.19
N SER A 195 15.00 -4.75 -25.64
CA SER A 195 14.49 -5.63 -26.70
C SER A 195 13.15 -6.29 -26.37
N SER A 196 12.84 -6.47 -25.07
CA SER A 196 11.56 -7.05 -24.60
C SER A 196 10.34 -6.23 -25.02
N CYS A 197 10.50 -4.94 -25.33
CA CYS A 197 9.46 -4.10 -25.93
C CYS A 197 9.88 -3.51 -27.30
N HIS A 198 11.18 -3.32 -27.52
CA HIS A 198 11.75 -2.67 -28.70
C HIS A 198 12.56 -3.62 -29.58
N LYS A 199 12.05 -4.83 -29.82
CA LYS A 199 12.75 -5.87 -30.60
C LYS A 199 13.27 -5.37 -31.95
N LYS A 200 12.44 -4.65 -32.72
CA LYS A 200 12.85 -4.11 -34.03
C LYS A 200 14.04 -3.15 -33.93
N ALA A 201 14.02 -2.23 -32.97
CA ALA A 201 15.11 -1.27 -32.79
C ALA A 201 16.39 -1.96 -32.33
N PHE A 202 16.27 -2.92 -31.40
CA PHE A 202 17.39 -3.74 -30.96
C PHE A 202 17.99 -4.55 -32.12
N ASP A 203 17.15 -5.19 -32.94
CA ASP A 203 17.62 -6.00 -34.08
C ASP A 203 18.37 -5.13 -35.10
N LEU A 204 17.86 -3.93 -35.42
CA LEU A 204 18.55 -2.98 -36.30
C LEU A 204 19.89 -2.53 -35.69
N HIS A 205 19.87 -2.09 -34.42
CA HIS A 205 21.06 -1.60 -33.71
C HIS A 205 22.14 -2.68 -33.56
N SER A 206 21.76 -3.93 -33.33
CA SER A 206 22.71 -5.04 -33.21
C SER A 206 23.37 -5.44 -34.53
N LYS A 207 22.73 -5.09 -35.66
CA LYS A 207 23.16 -5.42 -37.02
C LYS A 207 23.84 -4.27 -37.75
N THR A 208 23.84 -3.04 -37.21
CA THR A 208 24.57 -1.92 -37.85
C THR A 208 26.07 -2.16 -37.79
N ASP A 209 26.79 -1.79 -38.86
CA ASP A 209 28.25 -1.85 -38.90
C ASP A 209 28.91 -0.57 -38.35
N THR A 210 28.11 0.42 -37.98
CA THR A 210 28.61 1.68 -37.44
C THR A 210 29.07 1.54 -35.98
N LYS A 211 29.91 2.47 -35.52
CA LYS A 211 30.36 2.52 -34.11
C LYS A 211 29.20 2.65 -33.11
N HIS A 212 28.02 3.08 -33.56
CA HIS A 212 26.83 3.17 -32.70
C HIS A 212 26.38 1.81 -32.17
N LYS A 213 26.72 0.69 -32.83
CA LYS A 213 26.46 -0.67 -32.33
C LYS A 213 26.95 -0.89 -30.89
N ASN A 214 28.02 -0.21 -30.49
CA ASN A 214 28.63 -0.34 -29.16
C ASN A 214 28.10 0.68 -28.15
N VAL A 215 27.13 1.52 -28.53
CA VAL A 215 26.51 2.52 -27.65
C VAL A 215 25.25 1.92 -27.02
N ALA A 216 25.16 1.99 -25.69
CA ALA A 216 23.97 1.52 -24.98
C ALA A 216 22.75 2.41 -25.28
N CYS A 217 21.55 1.83 -25.38
CA CYS A 217 20.30 2.54 -25.66
C CYS A 217 20.10 3.72 -24.69
N VAL A 218 20.38 3.49 -23.41
CA VAL A 218 20.26 4.49 -22.33
C VAL A 218 21.25 5.66 -22.43
N THR A 219 22.28 5.53 -23.27
CA THR A 219 23.20 6.65 -23.58
C THR A 219 22.52 7.70 -24.43
N CYS A 220 21.63 7.29 -25.35
CA CYS A 220 20.87 8.22 -26.19
C CYS A 220 19.52 8.55 -25.54
N HIS A 221 18.80 7.52 -25.12
CA HIS A 221 17.52 7.64 -24.42
C HIS A 221 17.80 7.88 -22.94
N LYS A 222 18.30 9.07 -22.57
CA LYS A 222 18.62 9.41 -21.18
C LYS A 222 17.38 9.84 -20.40
N GLU A 223 17.42 9.59 -19.09
CA GLU A 223 16.52 10.10 -18.03
C GLU A 223 15.05 9.72 -18.14
N LYS A 224 14.41 10.06 -19.26
CA LYS A 224 13.00 9.84 -19.52
C LYS A 224 12.83 8.86 -20.67
N HIS A 225 11.99 7.85 -20.43
CA HIS A 225 11.59 6.93 -21.48
C HIS A 225 10.99 7.68 -22.68
N LYS A 226 11.36 7.24 -23.90
CA LYS A 226 11.02 7.85 -25.20
C LYS A 226 11.73 9.17 -25.54
N THR A 227 12.67 9.64 -24.73
CA THR A 227 13.52 10.79 -25.11
C THR A 227 14.33 10.44 -26.35
N VAL A 228 14.25 11.23 -27.42
CA VAL A 228 15.11 11.08 -28.60
C VAL A 228 15.96 12.35 -28.71
N PRO A 229 17.28 12.27 -28.47
CA PRO A 229 18.14 13.44 -28.55
C PRO A 229 18.40 13.82 -30.03
N ALA A 230 18.74 15.08 -30.25
CA ALA A 230 19.26 15.53 -31.53
C ALA A 230 20.68 14.95 -31.75
N CYS A 231 21.04 14.61 -33.00
CA CYS A 231 22.37 14.08 -33.34
C CYS A 231 23.49 15.03 -32.89
N GLN A 232 23.24 16.33 -33.02
CA GLN A 232 24.15 17.42 -32.70
C GLN A 232 24.51 17.47 -31.20
N SER A 233 23.68 16.89 -30.32
CA SER A 233 23.97 16.82 -28.88
C SER A 233 25.26 16.06 -28.56
N CYS A 234 25.72 15.19 -29.47
CA CYS A 234 27.00 14.49 -29.37
C CYS A 234 27.95 14.82 -30.53
N HIS A 235 27.44 15.11 -31.73
CA HIS A 235 28.24 15.26 -32.95
C HIS A 235 28.56 16.72 -33.34
N GLY A 236 28.00 17.72 -32.66
CA GLY A 236 28.16 19.12 -33.06
C GLY A 236 27.58 19.38 -34.47
N SER A 237 28.29 20.18 -35.28
CA SER A 237 27.91 20.47 -36.67
C SER A 237 28.92 19.83 -37.65
N PRO A 238 28.67 18.60 -38.11
CA PRO A 238 29.59 17.90 -39.04
C PRO A 238 29.53 18.44 -40.47
N HIS A 239 28.54 19.27 -40.81
CA HIS A 239 28.36 19.87 -42.12
C HIS A 239 28.36 21.40 -42.07
N PRO A 240 28.69 22.09 -43.17
CA PRO A 240 28.62 23.54 -43.26
C PRO A 240 27.21 24.09 -43.02
N ALA A 241 27.11 25.32 -42.47
CA ALA A 241 25.85 25.95 -42.10
C ALA A 241 24.83 26.02 -43.25
N GLY A 242 25.28 26.26 -44.49
CA GLY A 242 24.39 26.30 -45.65
C GLY A 242 23.69 24.97 -45.96
N MET A 243 24.34 23.83 -45.67
CA MET A 243 23.74 22.51 -45.82
C MET A 243 22.74 22.24 -44.69
N LEU A 244 23.11 22.53 -43.45
CA LEU A 244 22.24 22.35 -42.28
C LEU A 244 21.00 23.27 -42.31
N ALA A 245 21.10 24.43 -42.95
CA ALA A 245 19.98 25.33 -43.18
C ALA A 245 18.98 24.79 -44.21
N ARG A 246 19.45 24.01 -45.19
CA ARG A 246 18.61 23.41 -46.24
C ARG A 246 18.05 22.03 -45.84
N PHE A 247 18.83 21.24 -45.11
CA PHE A 247 18.49 19.88 -44.69
C PHE A 247 18.53 19.79 -43.16
N THR A 248 17.38 20.02 -42.54
CA THR A 248 17.26 20.11 -41.07
C THR A 248 17.17 18.75 -40.38
N LYS A 249 16.98 17.65 -41.14
CA LYS A 249 16.88 16.28 -40.62
C LYS A 249 18.03 15.44 -41.14
N CYS A 250 18.93 15.04 -40.25
CA CYS A 250 20.07 14.20 -40.58
C CYS A 250 19.64 12.87 -41.23
N GLY A 251 18.48 12.32 -40.79
CA GLY A 251 17.98 11.03 -41.24
C GLY A 251 17.50 10.99 -42.69
N ASP A 252 17.32 12.13 -43.35
CA ASP A 252 16.97 12.19 -44.77
C ASP A 252 18.12 11.64 -45.64
N CYS A 253 19.36 11.68 -45.15
CA CYS A 253 20.52 11.07 -45.78
C CYS A 253 21.14 9.94 -44.94
N HIS A 254 21.13 10.06 -43.60
CA HIS A 254 21.82 9.13 -42.71
C HIS A 254 20.94 8.04 -42.08
N ASN A 255 19.65 7.97 -42.43
CA ASN A 255 18.66 7.08 -41.80
C ASN A 255 18.54 7.33 -40.27
N ILE A 256 18.05 6.37 -39.50
CA ILE A 256 17.86 6.49 -38.04
C ILE A 256 19.08 6.01 -37.25
N ALA A 257 19.22 6.48 -36.00
CA ALA A 257 20.34 6.12 -35.11
C ALA A 257 20.48 4.60 -34.84
N HIS A 258 19.40 3.83 -34.98
CA HIS A 258 19.43 2.37 -34.85
C HIS A 258 19.90 1.65 -36.12
N ASP A 259 20.00 2.34 -37.26
CA ASP A 259 20.29 1.75 -38.57
C ASP A 259 21.01 2.76 -39.49
N LEU A 260 22.09 3.36 -38.99
CA LEU A 260 22.80 4.40 -39.72
C LEU A 260 23.45 3.87 -40.99
N ASN A 261 23.28 4.61 -42.09
CA ASN A 261 24.00 4.43 -43.36
C ASN A 261 23.96 3.01 -43.97
N ARG A 262 22.87 2.26 -43.79
CA ARG A 262 22.61 1.06 -44.60
C ARG A 262 21.99 1.41 -45.96
N TRP A 263 22.74 2.16 -46.77
CA TRP A 263 22.31 2.62 -48.10
C TRP A 263 22.20 1.49 -49.13
N ASP A 264 22.72 0.31 -48.81
CA ASP A 264 22.62 -0.94 -49.57
C ASP A 264 21.21 -1.55 -49.53
N VAL A 265 20.40 -1.23 -48.51
CA VAL A 265 18.98 -1.63 -48.41
C VAL A 265 18.04 -0.46 -48.73
N GLY A 266 18.17 0.06 -49.94
CA GLY A 266 17.05 0.61 -50.72
C GLY A 266 16.07 1.54 -49.98
N THR A 267 16.52 2.69 -49.51
CA THR A 267 15.65 3.87 -49.33
C THR A 267 16.31 5.14 -49.85
N LEU A 268 16.67 5.11 -51.13
CA LEU A 268 16.20 6.13 -52.06
C LEU A 268 15.49 5.35 -53.17
N LYS A 269 14.16 5.46 -53.26
CA LYS A 269 13.49 5.03 -54.49
C LYS A 269 14.16 5.81 -55.62
N ALA A 270 14.59 5.11 -56.66
CA ALA A 270 15.32 5.65 -57.80
C ALA A 270 14.55 6.70 -58.64
N ALA A 271 13.41 7.21 -58.16
CA ALA A 271 12.57 8.15 -58.89
C ALA A 271 13.09 9.60 -58.89
N ASP A 272 14.04 9.96 -58.01
CA ASP A 272 14.55 11.34 -57.91
C ASP A 272 15.93 11.54 -58.54
N LYS A 273 16.50 10.50 -59.19
CA LYS A 273 17.83 10.61 -59.82
C LYS A 273 17.83 11.38 -61.14
N ASP A 274 16.67 11.55 -61.77
CA ASP A 274 16.54 12.15 -63.10
C ASP A 274 15.71 13.46 -63.12
N ALA A 275 15.31 13.99 -61.97
CA ALA A 275 14.64 15.29 -61.92
C ALA A 275 15.67 16.42 -62.08
N PRO A 276 15.60 17.26 -63.14
CA PRO A 276 16.53 18.36 -63.32
C PRO A 276 16.43 19.34 -62.15
N ILE A 277 17.57 19.74 -61.59
CA ILE A 277 17.65 20.80 -60.57
C ILE A 277 17.06 22.08 -61.20
N PRO A 278 16.02 22.69 -60.63
CA PRO A 278 15.50 23.96 -61.13
C PRO A 278 16.57 25.03 -60.99
N VAL A 279 17.08 25.51 -62.12
CA VAL A 279 18.00 26.66 -62.17
C VAL A 279 17.20 27.90 -61.77
N PRO A 280 17.66 28.71 -60.79
CA PRO A 280 16.97 29.93 -60.43
C PRO A 280 16.96 30.87 -61.65
N LYS A 281 15.76 31.27 -62.09
CA LYS A 281 15.60 32.28 -63.14
C LYS A 281 16.32 33.56 -62.68
N LYS A 282 17.38 33.95 -63.40
CA LYS A 282 17.98 35.28 -63.27
C LYS A 282 16.87 36.30 -63.51
N GLY A 283 16.53 37.06 -62.47
CA GLY A 283 15.62 38.20 -62.60
C GLY A 283 16.13 39.14 -63.68
N SER A 284 15.29 39.43 -64.66
CA SER A 284 15.53 40.47 -65.64
C SER A 284 15.65 41.80 -64.90
N LYS A 285 16.83 42.42 -65.00
CA LYS A 285 16.98 43.84 -64.69
C LYS A 285 16.06 44.61 -65.64
N LYS A 286 15.00 45.21 -65.12
CA LYS A 286 14.28 46.27 -65.82
C LYS A 286 15.20 47.48 -65.91
N LYS A 287 15.34 48.01 -67.13
CA LYS A 287 15.79 49.38 -67.38
C LYS A 287 14.80 50.36 -66.74
#